data_AF-A0A1X7SGF3-F1
#
_entry.id   AF-A0A1X7SGF3-F1
#
_cell.length_a   1.000
_cell.length_b   1.000
_cell.length_c   1.000
_cell.angle_alpha   90.00
_cell.angle_beta   90.00
_cell.angle_gamma   90.00
#
_symmetry.space_group_name_H-M   'P 1'
#
loop_
_entity.id
_entity.type
_entity.pdbx_description
1 polymer ?
#
loop_
_entity_poly.entity_id
_entity_poly.type
_entity_poly.pdbx_seq_one_letter_code
_entity_poly.pdbx_strand_id
1 'polypeptide(L)'
;ALYEELIANDIDRTREVYKSCVSIIPHSQFTFAKVWLLYAQFEIRQKELATARKVLGTAIGKCPKLKLFKGYIELELQLREFDRCRKIYEKYLEYDPGNSITWIKYAELEAILGNVDRSRAIYHLAINQPLMDMPEVLWKSFIDFETEQRV
;
A
#
# COMPACT_ATOMS: atom_id res chain seq x y z
N ALA A 1 -20.20 -8.61 10.64
CA ALA A 1 -19.26 -7.49 10.39
C ALA A 1 -20.00 -6.28 9.80
N LEU A 2 -20.23 -6.21 8.47
CA LEU A 2 -20.96 -5.07 7.85
C LEU A 2 -22.40 -4.88 8.39
N TYR A 3 -23.08 -5.98 8.73
CA TYR A 3 -24.43 -5.93 9.31
C TYR A 3 -24.45 -5.41 10.76
N GLU A 4 -23.42 -5.70 11.55
CA GLU A 4 -23.38 -5.23 12.95
C GLU A 4 -23.02 -3.74 13.04
N GLU A 5 -22.15 -3.26 12.14
CA GLU A 5 -21.78 -1.85 12.10
C GLU A 5 -22.92 -0.95 11.61
N LEU A 6 -23.69 -1.41 10.60
CA LEU A 6 -24.77 -0.60 10.01
C LEU A 6 -26.11 -0.72 10.74
N ILE A 7 -26.35 -1.81 11.50
CA ILE A 7 -27.67 -2.10 12.08
C ILE A 7 -27.63 -2.25 13.61
N ALA A 8 -26.52 -2.72 14.20
CA ALA A 8 -26.43 -2.96 15.65
C ALA A 8 -25.70 -1.84 16.43
N ASN A 9 -24.94 -0.96 15.76
CA ASN A 9 -24.19 0.16 16.35
C ASN A 9 -23.22 -0.24 17.49
N ASP A 10 -22.83 -1.51 17.55
CA ASP A 10 -21.96 -2.06 18.59
C ASP A 10 -20.51 -2.14 18.07
N ILE A 11 -19.79 -1.05 18.31
CA ILE A 11 -18.42 -0.81 17.82
C ILE A 11 -17.44 -1.79 18.49
N ASP A 12 -17.66 -2.11 19.76
CA ASP A 12 -16.76 -2.94 20.55
C ASP A 12 -16.84 -4.40 20.14
N ARG A 13 -18.05 -4.94 19.95
CA ARG A 13 -18.24 -6.30 19.39
C ARG A 13 -17.63 -6.43 18.01
N THR A 14 -17.80 -5.42 17.15
CA THR A 14 -17.24 -5.47 15.80
C THR A 14 -15.71 -5.54 15.84
N ARG A 15 -15.06 -4.80 16.75
CA ARG A 15 -13.61 -4.84 16.96
C ARG A 15 -13.15 -6.20 17.51
N GLU A 16 -13.90 -6.81 18.42
CA GLU A 16 -13.61 -8.16 18.93
C GLU A 16 -13.76 -9.24 17.84
N VAL A 17 -14.77 -9.13 16.98
CA VAL A 17 -14.94 -10.02 15.82
C VAL A 17 -13.75 -9.89 14.88
N TYR A 18 -13.27 -8.68 14.58
CA TYR A 18 -12.07 -8.53 13.74
C TYR A 18 -10.81 -9.07 14.42
N LYS A 19 -10.61 -8.84 15.72
CA LYS A 19 -9.47 -9.38 16.49
C LYS A 19 -9.48 -10.91 16.51
N SER A 20 -10.64 -11.51 16.76
CA SER A 20 -10.81 -12.96 16.76
C SER A 20 -10.62 -13.55 15.36
N CYS A 21 -11.14 -12.91 14.31
CA CYS A 21 -10.84 -13.30 12.93
C CYS A 21 -9.33 -13.27 12.64
N VAL A 22 -8.62 -12.23 13.08
CA VAL A 22 -7.16 -12.14 12.92
C VAL A 22 -6.44 -13.25 13.67
N SER A 23 -6.86 -13.62 14.89
CA SER A 23 -6.22 -14.69 15.66
C SER A 23 -6.53 -16.09 15.13
N ILE A 24 -7.72 -16.30 14.54
CA ILE A 24 -8.17 -17.60 14.06
C ILE A 24 -7.56 -17.93 12.69
N ILE A 25 -7.31 -16.93 11.84
CA ILE A 25 -6.77 -17.16 10.49
C ILE A 25 -5.32 -17.64 10.59
N PRO A 26 -5.00 -18.88 10.13
CA PRO A 26 -3.62 -19.36 10.09
C PRO A 26 -2.83 -18.57 9.06
N HIS A 27 -2.00 -17.64 9.52
CA HIS A 27 -1.29 -16.70 8.64
C HIS A 27 -0.23 -17.36 7.76
N SER A 28 0.10 -18.62 8.05
CA SER A 28 1.11 -19.44 7.36
C SER A 28 0.61 -20.08 6.05
N GLN A 29 -0.69 -20.39 5.93
CA GLN A 29 -1.21 -21.16 4.78
C GLN A 29 -2.23 -20.41 3.92
N PHE A 30 -3.05 -19.51 4.51
CA PHE A 30 -4.17 -18.93 3.77
C PHE A 30 -4.58 -17.56 4.32
N THR A 31 -3.87 -16.49 3.93
CA THR A 31 -4.21 -15.12 4.36
C THR A 31 -5.07 -14.36 3.36
N PHE A 32 -6.28 -14.01 3.80
CA PHE A 32 -7.12 -12.97 3.18
C PHE A 32 -6.55 -11.58 3.51
N ALA A 33 -5.75 -11.01 2.59
CA ALA A 33 -5.40 -9.59 2.64
C ALA A 33 -6.64 -8.68 2.79
N LYS A 34 -7.79 -9.14 2.27
CA LYS A 34 -9.09 -8.48 2.38
C LYS A 34 -9.57 -8.27 3.82
N VAL A 35 -9.30 -9.19 4.76
CA VAL A 35 -9.76 -9.06 6.16
C VAL A 35 -9.01 -7.92 6.85
N TRP A 36 -7.70 -7.84 6.65
CA TRP A 36 -6.87 -6.74 7.17
C TRP A 36 -7.29 -5.38 6.60
N LEU A 37 -7.57 -5.31 5.30
CA LEU A 37 -8.07 -4.10 4.66
C LEU A 37 -9.46 -3.71 5.19
N LEU A 38 -10.37 -4.67 5.35
CA LEU A 38 -11.69 -4.42 5.94
C LEU A 38 -11.57 -3.93 7.39
N TYR A 39 -10.64 -4.50 8.17
CA TYR A 39 -10.43 -4.07 9.54
C TYR A 39 -9.85 -2.65 9.62
N ALA A 40 -8.91 -2.30 8.74
CA ALA A 40 -8.39 -0.94 8.65
C ALA A 40 -9.45 0.07 8.19
N GLN A 41 -10.29 -0.29 7.20
CA GLN A 41 -11.42 0.53 6.77
C GLN A 41 -12.45 0.74 7.89
N PHE A 42 -12.69 -0.30 8.70
CA PHE A 42 -13.55 -0.19 9.88
C PHE A 42 -12.98 0.81 10.89
N GLU A 43 -11.71 0.70 11.27
CA GLU A 43 -11.09 1.63 12.23
C GLU A 43 -11.04 3.08 11.68
N ILE A 44 -10.92 3.27 10.36
CA ILE A 44 -11.06 4.59 9.72
C ILE A 44 -12.47 5.16 9.87
N ARG A 45 -13.51 4.34 9.68
CA ARG A 45 -14.90 4.77 9.90
C ARG A 45 -15.13 5.18 11.36
N GLN A 46 -14.47 4.51 12.29
CA GLN A 46 -14.47 4.85 13.72
C GLN A 46 -13.54 6.03 14.08
N LYS A 47 -12.91 6.67 13.09
CA LYS A 47 -11.94 7.79 13.23
C LYS A 47 -10.66 7.43 14.01
N GLU A 48 -10.42 6.15 14.23
CA GLU A 48 -9.24 5.65 14.92
C GLU A 48 -8.13 5.33 13.90
N LEU A 49 -7.49 6.39 13.40
CA LEU A 49 -6.42 6.26 12.40
C LEU A 49 -5.19 5.54 12.96
N ALA A 50 -4.89 5.76 14.25
CA ALA A 50 -3.70 5.18 14.89
C ALA A 50 -3.81 3.66 15.02
N THR A 51 -4.99 3.13 15.34
CA THR A 51 -5.22 1.68 15.42
C THR A 51 -5.20 1.08 14.01
N ALA A 52 -5.86 1.69 13.02
CA ALA A 52 -5.85 1.25 11.62
C ALA A 52 -4.42 1.09 11.10
N ARG A 53 -3.55 2.07 11.37
CA ARG A 53 -2.13 2.06 10.99
C ARG A 53 -1.34 0.96 11.70
N LYS A 54 -1.56 0.75 13.00
CA LYS A 54 -0.94 -0.36 13.74
C LYS A 54 -1.34 -1.70 13.16
N VAL A 55 -2.63 -1.87 12.86
CA VAL A 55 -3.19 -3.09 12.25
C VAL A 55 -2.53 -3.37 10.91
N LEU A 56 -2.47 -2.39 10.00
CA LEU A 56 -1.83 -2.57 8.69
C LEU A 56 -0.33 -2.81 8.81
N GLY A 57 0.35 -2.13 9.73
CA GLY A 57 1.76 -2.38 10.03
C GLY A 57 2.01 -3.82 10.51
N THR A 58 1.20 -4.32 11.44
CA THR A 58 1.28 -5.72 11.90
C THR A 58 0.94 -6.71 10.79
N ALA A 59 0.01 -6.36 9.90
CA ALA A 59 -0.36 -7.19 8.76
C ALA A 59 0.81 -7.33 7.77
N ILE A 60 1.56 -6.25 7.49
CA ILE A 60 2.74 -6.30 6.62
C ILE A 60 3.85 -7.14 7.25
N GLY A 61 4.12 -6.96 8.55
CA GLY A 61 5.15 -7.73 9.24
C GLY A 61 4.84 -9.23 9.31
N LYS A 62 3.58 -9.60 9.48
CA LYS A 62 3.16 -11.01 9.46
C LYS A 62 3.07 -11.59 8.06
N CYS A 63 2.67 -10.79 7.07
CA CYS A 63 2.37 -11.23 5.70
C CYS A 63 2.65 -10.11 4.68
N PRO A 64 3.86 -10.04 4.12
CA PRO A 64 4.18 -9.11 3.05
C PRO A 64 3.54 -9.57 1.72
N LYS A 65 2.26 -9.26 1.52
CA LYS A 65 1.53 -9.50 0.26
C LYS A 65 1.38 -8.21 -0.54
N LEU A 66 1.61 -8.28 -1.85
CA LEU A 66 1.48 -7.15 -2.79
C LEU A 66 0.14 -6.41 -2.66
N LYS A 67 -0.97 -7.14 -2.48
CA LYS A 67 -2.32 -6.55 -2.33
C LYS A 67 -2.48 -5.73 -1.04
N LEU A 68 -1.80 -6.12 0.04
CA LEU A 68 -1.90 -5.44 1.33
C LEU A 68 -1.19 -4.09 1.28
N PHE A 69 0.02 -4.07 0.72
CA PHE A 69 0.74 -2.82 0.51
C PHE A 69 -0.02 -1.86 -0.41
N LYS A 70 -0.57 -2.34 -1.53
CA LYS A 70 -1.39 -1.51 -2.43
C LYS A 70 -2.56 -0.86 -1.68
N GLY A 71 -3.30 -1.63 -0.88
CA GLY A 71 -4.40 -1.08 -0.08
C GLY A 71 -3.94 -0.15 1.05
N TYR A 72 -2.75 -0.35 1.62
CA TYR A 72 -2.21 0.57 2.62
C TYR A 72 -1.77 1.91 2.00
N ILE A 73 -1.14 1.86 0.82
CA ILE A 73 -0.76 3.06 0.07
C ILE A 73 -2.01 3.85 -0.33
N GLU A 74 -3.04 3.19 -0.86
CA GLU A 74 -4.30 3.84 -1.23
C GLU A 74 -4.96 4.53 -0.04
N LEU A 75 -4.90 3.90 1.13
CA LEU A 75 -5.42 4.45 2.38
C LEU A 75 -4.63 5.69 2.84
N GLU A 76 -3.30 5.64 2.85
CA GLU A 76 -2.50 6.81 3.23
C GLU A 76 -2.59 7.93 2.17
N LEU A 77 -2.80 7.59 0.90
CA LEU A 77 -3.08 8.55 -0.18
C LEU A 77 -4.40 9.29 0.06
N GLN A 78 -5.45 8.59 0.47
CA GLN A 78 -6.73 9.21 0.87
C GLN A 78 -6.57 10.14 2.07
N LEU A 79 -5.67 9.81 3.00
CA LEU A 79 -5.32 10.65 4.15
C LEU A 79 -4.35 11.80 3.80
N ARG A 80 -3.86 11.88 2.55
CA ARG A 80 -2.85 12.85 2.06
C ARG A 80 -1.53 12.80 2.82
N GLU A 81 -1.17 11.63 3.34
CA GLU A 81 0.02 11.42 4.16
C GLU A 81 1.18 10.87 3.30
N PHE A 82 1.68 11.72 2.41
CA PHE A 82 2.63 11.33 1.37
C PHE A 82 3.97 10.82 1.92
N ASP A 83 4.45 11.37 3.03
CA ASP A 83 5.69 10.91 3.68
C ASP A 83 5.59 9.47 4.17
N ARG A 84 4.39 9.03 4.58
CA ARG A 84 4.15 7.63 4.94
C ARG A 84 4.05 6.75 3.71
N CYS A 85 3.39 7.22 2.65
CA CYS A 85 3.36 6.52 1.37
C CYS A 85 4.79 6.20 0.91
N ARG A 86 5.72 7.16 0.97
CA ARG A 86 7.15 6.95 0.63
C ARG A 86 7.77 5.80 1.40
N LYS A 87 7.66 5.82 2.73
CA LYS A 87 8.19 4.76 3.60
C LYS A 87 7.59 3.38 3.31
N ILE A 88 6.33 3.34 2.89
CA ILE A 88 5.65 2.08 2.52
C ILE A 88 6.16 1.59 1.16
N TYR A 89 6.36 2.48 0.18
CA TYR A 89 6.96 2.14 -1.11
C TYR A 89 8.41 1.66 -0.94
N GLU A 90 9.23 2.33 -0.13
CA GLU A 90 10.60 1.89 0.17
C GLU A 90 10.62 0.48 0.74
N LYS A 91 9.79 0.19 1.76
CA LYS A 91 9.65 -1.16 2.32
C LYS A 91 9.11 -2.19 1.32
N TYR A 92 8.27 -1.77 0.38
CA TYR A 92 7.80 -2.65 -0.68
C TYR A 92 8.95 -3.05 -1.59
N LEU A 93 9.76 -2.07 -2.00
CA LEU A 93 10.88 -2.27 -2.90
C LEU A 93 12.02 -3.05 -2.23
N GLU A 94 12.20 -2.92 -0.91
CA GLU A 94 13.09 -3.80 -0.13
C GLU A 94 12.63 -5.26 -0.17
N TYR A 95 11.32 -5.51 -0.17
CA TYR A 95 10.75 -6.86 -0.19
C TYR A 95 10.72 -7.47 -1.59
N ASP A 96 10.37 -6.67 -2.60
CA ASP A 96 10.20 -7.11 -3.99
C ASP A 96 10.79 -6.06 -4.96
N PRO A 97 12.12 -6.02 -5.11
CA PRO A 97 12.80 -5.03 -5.95
C PRO A 97 12.59 -5.27 -7.46
N GLY A 98 12.18 -6.48 -7.86
CA GLY A 98 11.95 -6.82 -9.27
C GLY A 98 10.64 -6.31 -9.85
N ASN A 99 9.75 -5.78 -8.99
CA ASN A 99 8.41 -5.36 -9.37
C ASN A 99 8.41 -4.00 -10.07
N SER A 100 8.51 -4.01 -11.39
CA SER A 100 8.49 -2.79 -12.21
C SER A 100 7.23 -1.95 -11.99
N ILE A 101 6.06 -2.57 -11.76
CA ILE A 101 4.80 -1.86 -11.52
C ILE A 101 4.89 -0.99 -10.26
N THR A 102 5.56 -1.47 -9.20
CA THR A 102 5.71 -0.68 -7.97
C THR A 102 6.62 0.52 -8.17
N TRP A 103 7.73 0.34 -8.91
CA TRP A 103 8.63 1.44 -9.27
C TRP A 103 7.90 2.53 -10.05
N ILE A 104 7.12 2.14 -11.06
CA ILE A 104 6.31 3.07 -11.86
C ILE A 104 5.34 3.85 -10.97
N LYS A 105 4.55 3.14 -10.15
CA LYS A 105 3.59 3.79 -9.25
C LYS A 105 4.25 4.71 -8.23
N TYR A 106 5.46 4.38 -7.78
CA TYR A 106 6.19 5.22 -6.85
C TYR A 106 6.67 6.51 -7.53
N ALA A 107 7.17 6.40 -8.75
CA ALA A 107 7.58 7.54 -9.56
C ALA A 107 6.39 8.43 -9.98
N GLU A 108 5.26 7.84 -10.36
CA GLU A 108 4.00 8.54 -10.65
C GLU A 108 3.50 9.34 -9.43
N LEU A 109 3.56 8.77 -8.23
CA LEU A 109 3.19 9.46 -7.00
C LEU A 109 4.01 10.74 -6.80
N GLU A 110 5.34 10.67 -6.96
CA GLU A 110 6.21 11.84 -6.81
C GLU A 110 6.01 12.85 -7.94
N ALA A 111 5.70 12.39 -9.16
CA ALA A 111 5.35 13.26 -10.29
C ALA A 111 4.07 14.06 -10.01
N ILE A 112 3.01 13.41 -9.49
CA ILE A 112 1.76 14.06 -9.09
C ILE A 112 1.99 15.09 -7.98
N LEU A 113 2.97 14.85 -7.10
CA LEU A 113 3.36 15.79 -6.04
C LEU A 113 4.21 16.97 -6.55
N GLY A 114 4.58 16.99 -7.84
CA GLY A 114 5.45 18.00 -8.43
C GLY A 114 6.94 17.78 -8.19
N ASN A 115 7.33 16.65 -7.58
CA ASN A 115 8.73 16.33 -7.31
C ASN A 115 9.37 15.60 -8.50
N VAL A 116 9.51 16.31 -9.62
CA VAL A 116 10.01 15.77 -10.89
C VAL A 116 11.42 15.17 -10.75
N ASP A 117 12.32 15.87 -10.06
CA ASP A 117 13.70 15.40 -9.85
C ASP A 117 13.75 14.07 -9.08
N ARG A 118 12.86 13.92 -8.09
CA ARG A 118 12.75 12.70 -7.30
C ARG A 118 12.14 11.57 -8.12
N SER A 119 11.12 11.86 -8.92
CA SER A 119 10.53 10.90 -9.85
C SER A 119 11.58 10.36 -10.84
N ARG A 120 12.39 11.25 -11.45
CA ARG A 120 13.52 10.85 -12.30
C ARG A 120 14.52 9.97 -11.57
N ALA A 121 14.91 10.35 -10.35
CA ALA A 121 15.84 9.55 -9.55
C ALA A 121 15.29 8.14 -9.28
N ILE A 122 14.00 7.99 -9.01
CA ILE A 122 13.33 6.70 -8.83
C ILE A 122 13.37 5.87 -10.12
N TYR A 123 13.08 6.47 -11.28
CA TYR A 123 13.18 5.77 -12.56
C TYR A 123 14.61 5.32 -12.87
N HIS A 124 15.62 6.15 -12.61
CA HIS A 124 17.03 5.76 -12.78
C HIS A 124 17.44 4.64 -11.82
N LEU A 125 17.00 4.69 -10.55
CA LEU A 125 17.24 3.60 -9.60
C LEU A 125 16.60 2.30 -10.07
N ALA A 126 15.39 2.37 -10.59
CA ALA A 126 14.70 1.23 -11.15
C ALA A 126 15.48 0.65 -12.34
N ILE A 127 15.86 1.47 -13.34
CA ILE A 127 16.61 1.01 -14.54
C ILE A 127 17.93 0.31 -14.17
N ASN A 128 18.60 0.75 -13.11
CA ASN A 128 19.84 0.14 -12.63
C ASN A 128 19.64 -1.22 -11.94
N GLN A 129 18.41 -1.66 -11.66
CA GLN A 129 18.15 -2.95 -11.03
C GLN A 129 18.33 -4.12 -12.02
N PRO A 130 19.19 -5.12 -11.71
CA PRO A 130 19.50 -6.22 -12.63
C PRO A 130 18.47 -7.36 -12.68
N LEU A 131 17.55 -7.46 -11.70
CA LEU A 131 16.53 -8.51 -11.62
C LEU A 131 15.10 -7.98 -11.83
N MET A 132 14.89 -7.19 -12.88
CA MET A 132 13.56 -6.64 -13.15
C MET A 132 12.72 -7.59 -14.01
N ASP A 133 11.47 -7.85 -13.60
CA ASP A 133 10.58 -8.77 -14.32
C ASP A 133 10.21 -8.24 -15.71
N MET A 134 9.86 -6.95 -15.79
CA MET A 134 9.32 -6.33 -17.02
C MET A 134 9.96 -4.96 -17.23
N PRO A 135 11.21 -4.90 -17.74
CA PRO A 135 11.90 -3.65 -18.00
C PRO A 135 11.20 -2.82 -19.08
N GLU A 136 10.66 -3.40 -20.14
CA GLU A 136 10.02 -2.65 -21.25
C GLU A 136 8.91 -1.70 -20.77
N VAL A 137 8.09 -2.14 -19.80
CA VAL A 137 6.99 -1.34 -19.24
C VAL A 137 7.53 -0.12 -18.48
N LEU A 138 8.62 -0.30 -17.72
CA LEU A 138 9.29 0.79 -17.00
C LEU A 138 9.88 1.82 -17.97
N TRP A 139 10.52 1.36 -19.05
CA TRP A 139 11.13 2.25 -20.03
C TRP A 139 10.06 3.05 -20.76
N LYS A 140 8.94 2.41 -21.12
CA LYS A 140 7.79 3.11 -21.70
C LYS A 140 7.26 4.19 -20.76
N SER A 141 6.99 3.87 -19.50
CA SER A 141 6.51 4.87 -18.53
C SER A 141 7.51 6.01 -18.30
N PHE A 142 8.82 5.72 -18.37
CA PHE A 142 9.85 6.74 -18.25
C PHE A 142 9.87 7.68 -19.45
N ILE A 143 9.71 7.15 -20.67
CA ILE A 143 9.58 7.96 -21.88
C ILE A 143 8.32 8.83 -21.81
N ASP A 144 7.18 8.24 -21.47
CA ASP A 144 5.90 8.95 -21.34
C ASP A 144 6.06 10.12 -20.33
N PHE A 145 6.68 9.84 -19.17
CA PHE A 145 6.99 10.85 -18.17
C PHE A 145 7.90 11.98 -18.69
N GLU A 146 9.00 11.68 -19.38
CA GLU A 146 9.88 12.72 -19.95
C GLU A 146 9.20 13.52 -21.07
N THR A 147 8.26 12.93 -21.81
CA THR A 147 7.49 13.66 -22.81
C THR A 147 6.50 14.63 -22.17
N GLU A 148 5.82 14.25 -21.09
CA GLU A 148 4.92 15.15 -20.35
C GLU A 148 5.65 16.33 -19.73
N GLN A 149 6.89 16.14 -19.26
CA GLN A 149 7.69 17.21 -18.64
C GLN A 149 8.32 18.19 -19.65
N ARG A 150 8.32 17.86 -20.95
CA ARG A 150 8.88 18.72 -22.01
C ARG A 150 7.86 19.67 -22.64
N VAL A 151 6.58 19.49 -22.37
CA VAL A 151 5.46 20.33 -22.88
C VAL A 151 5.21 21.48 -21.92
#